data_AF-M2RVX8-F1
#
_entry.id   AF-M2RVX8-F1
#
_cell.length_a   1.000
_cell.length_b   1.000
_cell.length_c   1.000
_cell.angle_alpha   90.00
_cell.angle_beta   90.00
_cell.angle_gamma   90.00
#
_symmetry.space_group_name_H-M   'P 1'
#
loop_
_entity.id
_entity.type
_entity.pdbx_description
1 polymer ?
#
loop_
_entity_poly.entity_id
_entity_poly.type
_entity_poly.pdbx_seq_one_letter_code
_entity_poly.pdbx_strand_id
1 'polypeptide(L)'
;MQVCFGQVITGAPGSGKTTFIKGMYTFLKLMGREPTIINLDPANEPNDYPISVSLPNLLSLDDAMKDTQLGPNGGMLYCLEYLNENIDWLIDKIIEIHPSYLLIDC
;
A
#
# COMPACT_ATOMS: atom_id res chain seq x y z
N MET A 1 -0.24 -22.29 -9.00
CA MET A 1 -0.22 -20.83 -8.79
C MET A 1 -1.63 -20.36 -8.60
N GLN A 2 -1.92 -19.70 -7.49
CA GLN A 2 -3.18 -19.02 -7.29
C GLN A 2 -3.08 -17.66 -7.98
N VAL A 3 -4.09 -17.30 -8.77
CA VAL A 3 -4.08 -16.04 -9.52
C VAL A 3 -4.82 -15.00 -8.71
N CYS A 4 -4.12 -13.94 -8.32
CA CYS A 4 -4.73 -12.75 -7.72
C CYS A 4 -5.06 -11.73 -8.81
N PHE A 5 -6.18 -11.03 -8.65
CA PHE A 5 -6.54 -9.88 -9.48
C PHE A 5 -6.46 -8.62 -8.63
N GLY A 6 -6.11 -7.49 -9.23
CA GLY A 6 -6.05 -6.25 -8.47
C GLY A 6 -5.87 -5.01 -9.33
N GLN A 7 -5.85 -3.88 -8.64
CA GLN A 7 -5.67 -2.53 -9.20
C GLN A 7 -4.52 -1.87 -8.47
N VAL A 8 -3.63 -1.22 -9.23
CA VAL A 8 -2.68 -0.25 -8.69
C VAL A 8 -3.26 1.13 -8.92
N ILE A 9 -3.50 1.87 -7.84
CA ILE A 9 -4.12 3.18 -7.88
C ILE A 9 -2.99 4.20 -7.80
N THR A 10 -2.77 4.92 -8.90
CA THR A 10 -1.72 5.94 -9.00
C THR A 10 -2.32 7.29 -9.35
N GLY A 11 -1.68 8.37 -8.93
CA GLY A 11 -2.13 9.72 -9.22
C GLY A 11 -1.39 10.78 -8.41
N ALA A 12 -1.40 12.01 -8.91
CA ALA A 12 -0.80 13.14 -8.22
C ALA A 12 -1.45 13.36 -6.84
N PRO A 13 -0.74 13.97 -5.87
CA PRO A 13 -1.33 14.35 -4.59
C PRO A 13 -2.63 15.15 -4.80
N GLY A 14 -3.69 14.77 -4.07
CA GLY A 14 -5.01 15.40 -4.20
C GLY A 14 -5.87 14.93 -5.38
N SER A 15 -5.43 13.97 -6.20
CA SER A 15 -6.23 13.44 -7.31
C SER A 15 -7.40 12.52 -6.88
N GLY A 16 -7.53 12.22 -5.59
CA GLY A 16 -8.64 11.44 -5.03
C GLY A 16 -8.42 9.92 -4.94
N LYS A 17 -7.16 9.44 -4.89
CA LYS A 17 -6.83 8.01 -4.77
C LYS A 17 -7.48 7.35 -3.56
N THR A 18 -7.32 7.94 -2.38
CA THR A 18 -7.95 7.48 -1.12
C THR A 18 -9.48 7.42 -1.24
N THR A 19 -10.10 8.42 -1.87
CA THR A 19 -11.54 8.44 -2.13
C THR A 19 -11.97 7.31 -3.06
N PHE A 20 -11.20 7.08 -4.13
CA PHE A 20 -11.43 5.98 -5.07
C PHE A 20 -11.32 4.62 -4.37
N ILE A 21 -10.27 4.41 -3.57
CA ILE A 21 -10.06 3.15 -2.83
C ILE A 21 -11.21 2.90 -1.87
N LYS A 22 -11.65 3.90 -1.10
CA LYS A 22 -12.80 3.78 -0.19
C LYS A 22 -14.08 3.39 -0.93
N GLY A 23 -14.34 4.02 -2.09
CA GLY A 23 -15.48 3.71 -2.94
C GLY A 23 -15.42 2.31 -3.54
N MET A 24 -14.26 1.92 -4.08
CA MET A 24 -14.03 0.63 -4.70
C MET A 24 -14.10 -0.51 -3.68
N TYR A 25 -13.50 -0.32 -2.50
CA TYR A 25 -13.59 -1.27 -1.38
C TYR A 25 -15.05 -1.52 -1.00
N THR A 26 -15.82 -0.45 -0.80
CA THR A 26 -17.25 -0.53 -0.48
C THR A 26 -18.04 -1.24 -1.58
N PHE A 27 -17.80 -0.87 -2.85
CA PHE A 27 -18.46 -1.47 -3.99
C PHE A 27 -18.19 -2.98 -4.11
N LEU A 28 -16.93 -3.40 -3.99
CA LEU A 28 -16.55 -4.81 -4.04
C LEU A 28 -17.18 -5.61 -2.88
N LYS A 29 -17.18 -5.05 -1.66
CA LYS A 29 -17.86 -5.65 -0.49
C LYS A 29 -19.36 -5.83 -0.73
N LEU A 30 -20.03 -4.83 -1.30
CA LEU A 30 -21.46 -4.92 -1.65
C LEU A 30 -21.75 -5.97 -2.73
N MET A 31 -20.78 -6.27 -3.60
CA MET A 31 -20.87 -7.36 -4.56
C MET A 31 -20.52 -8.75 -3.97
N GLY A 32 -20.31 -8.86 -2.65
CA GLY A 32 -19.95 -10.11 -1.99
C GLY A 32 -18.49 -10.53 -2.19
N ARG A 33 -17.61 -9.60 -2.57
CA ARG A 33 -16.16 -9.83 -2.64
C ARG A 33 -15.49 -9.31 -1.38
N GLU A 34 -14.40 -9.94 -0.99
CA GLU A 34 -13.55 -9.50 0.11
C GLU A 34 -12.25 -8.91 -0.48
N PRO A 35 -12.21 -7.61 -0.82
CA PRO A 35 -10.98 -6.99 -1.29
C PRO A 35 -9.97 -6.79 -0.16
N THR A 36 -8.69 -6.87 -0.51
CA THR A 36 -7.56 -6.60 0.37
C THR A 36 -6.92 -5.28 -0.02
N ILE A 37 -6.67 -4.41 0.96
CA ILE A 37 -6.00 -3.12 0.72
C ILE A 37 -4.53 -3.23 1.11
N ILE A 38 -3.67 -2.80 0.20
CA ILE A 38 -2.22 -2.72 0.36
C ILE A 38 -1.84 -1.24 0.23
N ASN A 39 -1.20 -0.68 1.25
CA ASN A 39 -0.68 0.68 1.23
C ASN A 39 0.82 0.68 0.92
N LEU A 40 1.22 1.26 -0.21
CA LEU A 40 2.63 1.45 -0.58
C LEU A 40 3.08 2.91 -0.47
N ASP A 41 2.22 3.83 -0.01
CA ASP A 41 2.62 5.23 0.23
C ASP A 41 3.31 5.34 1.61
N PRO A 42 4.60 5.75 1.67
CA PRO A 42 5.36 5.90 2.92
C PRO A 42 4.79 6.96 3.87
N ALA A 43 4.04 7.95 3.35
CA ALA A 43 3.52 9.08 4.11
C ALA A 43 2.02 8.97 4.40
N ASN A 44 1.39 7.84 4.08
CA ASN A 44 -0.04 7.67 4.27
C ASN A 44 -0.39 7.61 5.76
N GLU A 45 -1.32 8.46 6.17
CA GLU A 45 -1.86 8.52 7.52
C GLU A 45 -2.94 7.44 7.77
N PRO A 46 -3.40 7.24 9.03
CA PRO A 46 -4.46 6.28 9.33
C PRO A 46 -5.71 6.53 8.47
N ASN A 47 -6.18 5.48 7.79
CA ASN A 47 -7.32 5.54 6.86
C ASN A 47 -8.60 4.98 7.50
N ASP A 48 -9.77 5.41 6.99
CA ASP A 48 -11.11 4.93 7.40
C ASP A 48 -11.44 3.48 6.94
N TYR A 49 -10.46 2.71 6.47
CA TYR A 49 -10.66 1.39 5.90
C TYR A 49 -9.53 0.42 6.32
N PRO A 50 -9.80 -0.90 6.38
CA PRO A 50 -8.82 -1.85 6.88
C PRO A 50 -7.67 -2.04 5.88
N ILE A 51 -6.47 -1.61 6.27
CA ILE A 51 -5.22 -1.87 5.53
C ILE A 51 -4.67 -3.22 6.00
N SER A 52 -4.42 -4.14 5.07
CA SER A 52 -3.89 -5.48 5.36
C SER A 52 -2.36 -5.52 5.34
N VAL A 53 -1.75 -4.76 4.42
CA VAL A 53 -0.29 -4.63 4.29
C VAL A 53 0.03 -3.15 4.10
N SER A 54 1.06 -2.66 4.79
CA SER A 54 1.44 -1.24 4.75
C SER A 54 2.96 -1.11 4.71
N LEU A 55 3.49 -0.36 3.75
CA LEU A 55 4.93 -0.08 3.63
C LEU A 55 5.55 0.51 4.92
N PRO A 56 4.90 1.44 5.64
CA PRO A 56 5.36 1.87 6.95
C PRO A 56 5.63 0.76 7.99
N ASN A 57 5.07 -0.45 7.83
CA ASN A 57 5.38 -1.59 8.70
C ASN A 57 6.72 -2.27 8.35
N LEU A 58 7.21 -2.09 7.12
CA LEU A 58 8.54 -2.53 6.70
C LEU A 58 9.59 -1.48 7.06
N LEU A 59 9.32 -0.22 6.70
CA LEU A 59 10.16 0.93 7.01
C LEU A 59 9.31 2.20 7.04
N SER A 60 9.29 2.90 8.18
CA SER A 60 8.58 4.17 8.31
C SER A 60 9.34 5.31 7.64
N LEU A 61 8.63 6.32 7.13
CA LEU A 61 9.26 7.51 6.54
C LEU A 61 10.12 8.27 7.57
N ASP A 62 9.66 8.34 8.82
CA ASP A 62 10.40 9.00 9.90
C ASP A 62 11.75 8.31 10.16
N ASP A 63 11.77 6.98 10.18
CA ASP A 63 13.01 6.22 10.41
C ASP A 63 13.93 6.29 9.20
N ALA A 64 13.36 6.22 7.98
CA ALA A 64 14.12 6.46 6.75
C ALA A 64 14.81 7.83 6.76
N MET A 65 14.09 8.90 7.13
CA MET A 65 14.65 10.25 7.22
C MET A 65 15.73 10.38 8.30
N LYS A 66 15.54 9.76 9.47
CA LYS A 66 16.54 9.77 10.56
C LYS A 66 17.82 9.06 10.17
N ASP A 67 17.70 7.85 9.59
CA ASP A 67 18.84 6.98 9.32
C ASP A 67 19.68 7.47 8.14
N THR A 68 19.02 8.08 7.14
CA THR A 68 19.69 8.58 5.93
C THR A 68 20.04 10.07 5.98
N GLN A 69 19.52 10.81 6.96
CA GLN A 69 19.58 12.28 7.04
C GLN A 69 18.96 12.99 5.83
N LEU A 70 18.07 12.32 5.10
CA LEU A 70 17.36 12.90 3.96
C LEU A 70 16.15 13.71 4.42
N GLY A 71 15.78 14.71 3.61
CA GLY A 71 14.49 15.39 3.74
C GLY A 71 13.31 14.52 3.27
N PRO A 72 12.07 14.99 3.42
CA PRO A 72 10.85 14.18 3.17
C PRO A 72 10.82 13.48 1.80
N ASN A 73 11.17 14.20 0.72
CA ASN A 73 11.17 13.62 -0.63
C ASN A 73 12.25 12.56 -0.82
N GLY A 74 13.42 12.76 -0.19
CA GLY A 74 14.51 11.77 -0.23
C GLY A 74 14.17 10.54 0.61
N GLY A 75 13.55 10.74 1.78
CA GLY A 75 13.03 9.65 2.61
C GLY A 75 11.96 8.82 1.88
N MET A 76 11.03 9.46 1.16
CA MET A 76 10.03 8.75 0.35
C MET A 76 10.68 7.87 -0.73
N LEU A 77 11.66 8.41 -1.47
CA LEU A 77 12.38 7.64 -2.49
C LEU A 77 13.12 6.47 -1.85
N TYR A 78 13.79 6.69 -0.71
CA TYR A 78 14.49 5.65 0.02
C TYR A 78 13.56 4.53 0.50
N CYS A 79 12.36 4.86 1.01
CA CYS A 79 11.37 3.85 1.39
C CYS A 79 10.98 2.93 0.21
N LEU A 80 10.83 3.50 -0.99
CA LEU A 80 10.50 2.73 -2.20
C LEU A 80 11.68 1.90 -2.70
N GLU A 81 12.91 2.43 -2.63
CA GLU A 81 14.13 1.67 -2.93
C GLU A 81 14.31 0.49 -1.96
N TYR A 82 14.11 0.73 -0.67
CA TYR A 82 14.17 -0.30 0.37
C TYR A 82 13.10 -1.37 0.17
N LEU A 83 11.87 -0.99 -0.20
CA LEU A 83 10.83 -1.95 -0.58
C LEU A 83 11.25 -2.79 -1.80
N ASN A 84 11.85 -2.17 -2.81
CA ASN A 84 12.28 -2.86 -4.02
C ASN A 84 13.39 -3.88 -3.75
N GLU A 85 14.33 -3.56 -2.86
CA GLU A 85 15.36 -4.51 -2.40
C GLU A 85 14.79 -5.64 -1.53
N ASN A 86 13.66 -5.40 -0.86
CA ASN A 86 13.00 -6.34 0.03
C ASN A 86 11.62 -6.78 -0.50
N ILE A 87 11.48 -6.88 -1.83
CA ILE A 87 10.17 -7.12 -2.46
C ILE A 87 9.54 -8.45 -2.02
N ASP A 88 10.36 -9.43 -1.67
CA ASP A 88 9.93 -10.73 -1.15
C ASP A 88 9.08 -10.57 0.12
N TRP A 89 9.36 -9.58 0.97
CA TRP A 89 8.51 -9.27 2.13
C TRP A 89 7.07 -8.95 1.73
N LEU A 90 6.89 -8.14 0.68
CA LEU A 90 5.56 -7.78 0.19
C LEU A 90 4.87 -8.99 -0.44
N ILE A 91 5.61 -9.77 -1.23
CA ILE A 91 5.09 -10.98 -1.89
C ILE A 91 4.63 -11.99 -0.84
N ASP A 92 5.45 -12.25 0.18
CA ASP A 92 5.11 -13.17 1.27
C ASP A 92 3.86 -12.70 2.03
N LYS A 93 3.75 -11.39 2.31
CA LYS A 93 2.55 -10.81 2.93
C LYS A 93 1.31 -10.98 2.05
N ILE A 94 1.44 -10.86 0.73
CA ILE A 94 0.33 -11.09 -0.21
C ILE A 94 -0.04 -12.58 -0.28
N ILE A 95 0.93 -13.49 -0.22
CA ILE A 95 0.69 -14.94 -0.25
C ILE A 95 0.03 -15.45 1.04
N GLU A 96 0.40 -14.88 2.18
CA GLU A 96 -0.26 -15.15 3.48
C GLU A 96 -1.75 -14.77 3.47
N ILE A 97 -2.12 -13.81 2.62
CA ILE A 97 -3.50 -13.37 2.46
C ILE A 97 -4.22 -14.35 1.52
N HIS A 98 -5.33 -14.91 2.00
CA HIS A 98 -6.20 -15.75 1.18
C HIS A 98 -6.63 -14.99 -0.09
N PRO A 99 -6.73 -15.65 -1.26
CA PRO A 99 -7.09 -15.00 -2.52
C PRO A 99 -8.23 -14.00 -2.39
N SER A 100 -7.89 -12.78 -2.76
CA SER A 100 -8.77 -11.62 -2.69
C SER A 100 -8.53 -10.74 -3.91
N TYR A 101 -9.38 -9.73 -4.06
CA TYR A 101 -9.14 -8.67 -5.03
C TYR A 101 -8.25 -7.60 -4.39
N LEU A 102 -7.07 -7.33 -4.95
CA LEU A 102 -6.10 -6.40 -4.36
C LEU A 102 -6.40 -4.95 -4.79
N LEU A 103 -6.44 -4.04 -3.82
CA LEU A 103 -6.46 -2.60 -4.02
C LEU A 103 -5.17 -2.02 -3.48
N ILE A 104 -4.29 -1.55 -4.36
CA ILE A 104 -2.94 -1.09 -4.01
C ILE A 104 -2.89 0.43 -4.08
N ASP A 105 -2.75 1.08 -2.92
CA ASP A 105 -2.56 2.53 -2.78
C ASP A 105 -1.08 2.90 -2.98
N CYS A 106 -0.80 3.93 -3.76
CA CYS A 106 0.55 4.39 -4.11
C CYS A 106 0.65 5.92 -4.06
#